data_AF-S9PT73-F1
#
_entry.id   AF-S9PT73-F1
#
_cell.length_a   1.000
_cell.length_b   1.000
_cell.length_c   1.000
_cell.angle_alpha   90.00
_cell.angle_beta   90.00
_cell.angle_gamma   90.00
#
_symmetry.space_group_name_H-M   'P 1'
#
loop_
_entity.id
_entity.type
_entity.pdbx_description
1 polymer ?
#
loop_
_entity_poly.entity_id
_entity_poly.type
_entity_poly.pdbx_seq_one_letter_code
_entity_poly.pdbx_strand_id
1 'polypeptide(L)'
;MMKSTLFILLFSTVFFTFASIARADVELLTPSSGSRWAAGYTYAVRWKQPAEEFLEVALENDDKNNTVITSSGIIPSNQTFWFVKVDKKWLNKQDNKTARIVIAPQNGEQTKVQVGPEILLSSTFYWMHVIDKPTFDYNPIDKRLAIGISVGLTCSILLVLLIHISTRETRKILVNDRRNKLSLYRGR
;
A
#
# COMPACT_ATOMS: atom_id res chain seq x y z
N MET A 1 36.72 -42.21 1.97
CA MET A 1 36.86 -40.74 2.16
C MET A 1 36.72 -40.02 0.81
N MET A 2 35.63 -40.27 0.06
CA MET A 2 35.47 -39.81 -1.34
C MET A 2 33.99 -39.56 -1.71
N LYS A 3 33.14 -39.30 -0.71
CA LYS A 3 31.69 -39.04 -0.89
C LYS A 3 31.30 -37.58 -0.59
N SER A 4 32.20 -36.79 0.01
CA SER A 4 31.91 -35.42 0.47
C SER A 4 32.22 -34.36 -0.59
N THR A 5 33.24 -34.56 -1.44
CA THR A 5 33.61 -33.62 -2.50
C THR A 5 32.68 -33.65 -3.71
N LEU A 6 32.06 -34.79 -4.02
CA LEU A 6 31.09 -34.91 -5.12
C LEU A 6 29.75 -34.20 -4.81
N PHE A 7 29.35 -34.16 -3.53
CA PHE A 7 28.10 -33.54 -3.09
C PHE A 7 28.19 -32.01 -3.10
N ILE A 8 29.36 -31.45 -2.83
CA ILE A 8 29.60 -30.00 -2.83
C ILE A 8 29.69 -29.45 -4.27
N LEU A 9 30.21 -30.25 -5.22
CA LEU A 9 30.23 -29.89 -6.65
C LEU A 9 28.85 -29.93 -7.30
N LEU A 10 27.98 -30.86 -6.91
CA LEU A 10 26.58 -30.92 -7.37
C LEU A 10 25.71 -29.81 -6.77
N PHE A 11 26.03 -29.30 -5.59
CA PHE A 11 25.31 -28.17 -4.99
C PHE A 11 25.71 -26.83 -5.62
N SER A 12 26.96 -26.71 -6.11
CA SER A 12 27.45 -25.48 -6.74
C SER A 12 26.94 -25.28 -8.16
N THR A 13 26.67 -26.34 -8.93
CA THR A 13 26.14 -26.22 -10.30
C THR A 13 24.64 -25.93 -10.34
N VAL A 14 23.88 -26.29 -9.30
CA VAL A 14 22.45 -25.95 -9.19
C VAL A 14 22.25 -24.51 -8.68
N PHE A 15 23.24 -23.94 -7.97
CA PHE A 15 23.18 -22.55 -7.53
C PHE A 15 23.58 -21.52 -8.61
N PHE A 16 24.27 -21.95 -9.68
CA PHE A 16 24.73 -21.05 -10.75
C PHE A 16 23.96 -21.18 -12.07
N THR A 17 22.91 -21.99 -12.14
CA THR A 17 21.95 -22.04 -13.27
C THR A 17 20.61 -21.36 -12.98
N PHE A 18 20.53 -20.58 -11.89
CA PHE A 18 19.52 -19.53 -11.73
C PHE A 18 20.04 -18.15 -12.16
N ALA A 19 21.08 -18.14 -13.00
CA ALA A 19 21.53 -16.93 -13.68
C ALA A 19 20.51 -16.55 -14.77
N SER A 20 19.82 -15.45 -14.53
CA SER A 20 19.02 -14.66 -15.46
C SER A 20 17.89 -15.38 -16.20
N ILE A 21 16.78 -15.64 -15.50
CA ILE A 21 15.48 -15.40 -16.14
C ILE A 21 15.39 -13.88 -16.29
N ALA A 22 15.82 -13.37 -17.45
CA ALA A 22 15.61 -11.98 -17.84
C ALA A 22 14.10 -11.76 -17.89
N ARG A 23 13.53 -11.29 -16.77
CA ARG A 23 12.23 -10.66 -16.74
C ARG A 23 12.41 -9.36 -17.52
N ALA A 24 11.62 -9.16 -18.56
CA ALA A 24 11.42 -7.82 -19.09
C ALA A 24 10.64 -7.05 -18.01
N ASP A 25 11.35 -6.55 -17.01
CA ASP A 25 10.78 -5.82 -15.89
C ASP A 25 10.66 -4.36 -16.32
N VAL A 26 9.54 -4.02 -16.95
CA VAL A 26 9.29 -2.67 -17.44
C VAL A 26 8.73 -1.85 -16.28
N GLU A 27 9.52 -0.90 -15.79
CA GLU A 27 9.11 -0.03 -14.68
C GLU A 27 8.04 0.97 -15.16
N LEU A 28 6.78 0.74 -14.80
CA LEU A 28 5.66 1.64 -15.07
C LEU A 28 5.73 2.89 -14.18
N LEU A 29 5.71 4.06 -14.82
CA LEU A 29 5.71 5.37 -14.16
C LEU A 29 4.29 5.94 -14.03
N THR A 30 3.43 5.67 -14.99
CA THR A 30 2.03 6.13 -15.02
C THR A 30 1.20 5.12 -15.80
N PRO A 31 -0.01 4.74 -15.35
CA PRO A 31 -0.67 5.17 -14.12
C PRO A 31 -0.03 4.61 -12.85
N SER A 32 -0.29 5.25 -11.71
CA SER A 32 -0.03 4.66 -10.39
C SER A 32 -1.22 3.79 -9.96
N SER A 33 -1.00 2.90 -8.98
CA SER A 33 -2.09 2.11 -8.40
C SER A 33 -3.21 3.00 -7.86
N GLY A 34 -4.47 2.71 -8.22
CA GLY A 34 -5.64 3.50 -7.82
C GLY A 34 -5.90 4.73 -8.70
N SER A 35 -5.19 4.87 -9.82
CA SER A 35 -5.46 5.91 -10.81
C SER A 35 -6.92 5.85 -11.30
N ARG A 36 -7.50 7.02 -11.56
CA ARG A 36 -8.88 7.14 -12.05
C ARG A 36 -8.92 7.84 -13.38
N TRP A 37 -9.52 7.19 -14.37
CA TRP A 37 -9.61 7.72 -15.73
C TRP A 37 -11.08 7.92 -16.11
N ALA A 38 -11.46 9.14 -16.48
CA ALA A 38 -12.79 9.42 -16.94
C ALA A 38 -12.94 9.22 -18.44
N ALA A 39 -14.10 8.72 -18.83
CA ALA A 39 -14.47 8.56 -20.22
C ALA A 39 -14.52 9.92 -20.95
N GLY A 40 -14.06 9.93 -22.20
CA GLY A 40 -13.90 11.10 -23.05
C GLY A 40 -12.51 11.73 -22.99
N TYR A 41 -11.68 11.39 -22.01
CA TYR A 41 -10.33 11.92 -21.84
C TYR A 41 -9.25 10.97 -22.39
N THR A 42 -8.08 11.53 -22.63
CA THR A 42 -6.89 10.79 -23.08
C THR A 42 -5.84 10.80 -21.99
N TYR A 43 -5.30 9.62 -21.65
CA TYR A 43 -4.31 9.42 -20.60
C TYR A 43 -3.03 8.85 -21.18
N ALA A 44 -1.89 9.26 -20.63
CA ALA A 44 -0.60 8.69 -20.98
C ALA A 44 -0.27 7.53 -20.04
N VAL A 45 -0.07 6.34 -20.61
CA VAL A 45 0.66 5.25 -19.96
C VAL A 45 2.13 5.51 -20.23
N ARG A 46 2.98 5.49 -19.20
CA ARG A 46 4.41 5.79 -19.29
C ARG A 46 5.22 4.75 -18.53
N TRP A 47 6.38 4.42 -19.07
CA TRP A 47 7.35 3.53 -18.44
C TRP A 47 8.77 4.03 -18.64
N LYS A 48 9.72 3.47 -17.89
CA LYS A 48 11.14 3.82 -17.95
C LYS A 48 11.85 3.08 -19.08
N GLN A 49 12.84 3.73 -19.71
CA GLN A 49 13.76 3.07 -20.65
C GLN A 49 14.84 2.26 -19.92
N PRO A 50 15.44 1.27 -20.60
CA PRO A 50 15.05 0.73 -21.91
C PRO A 50 14.10 -0.46 -21.80
N ALA A 51 13.12 -0.53 -22.70
CA ALA A 51 12.56 -1.82 -23.05
C ALA A 51 13.57 -2.48 -24.01
N GLU A 52 14.16 -3.61 -23.63
CA GLU A 52 15.14 -4.30 -24.49
C GLU A 52 14.52 -4.84 -25.78
N GLU A 53 13.19 -4.94 -25.83
CA GLU A 53 12.41 -5.53 -26.91
C GLU A 53 11.20 -4.65 -27.31
N PHE A 54 10.57 -5.02 -28.43
CA PHE A 54 9.27 -4.48 -28.82
C PHE A 54 8.19 -4.88 -27.78
N LEU A 55 7.41 -3.89 -27.33
CA LEU A 55 6.38 -4.09 -26.32
C LEU A 55 5.00 -3.92 -26.95
N GLU A 56 4.06 -4.73 -26.48
CA GLU A 56 2.64 -4.44 -26.60
C GLU A 56 2.10 -4.08 -25.22
N VAL A 57 1.40 -2.94 -25.14
CA VAL A 57 0.77 -2.46 -23.91
C VAL A 57 -0.74 -2.51 -24.13
N ALA A 58 -1.42 -3.26 -23.29
CA ALA A 58 -2.85 -3.44 -23.32
C ALA A 58 -3.52 -2.90 -22.05
N LEU A 59 -4.77 -2.47 -22.21
CA LEU A 59 -5.68 -2.23 -21.11
C LEU A 59 -6.65 -3.41 -21.06
N GLU A 60 -6.62 -4.18 -19.98
CA GLU A 60 -7.50 -5.32 -19.76
C GLU A 60 -8.54 -5.00 -18.71
N ASN A 61 -9.73 -5.60 -18.82
CA ASN A 61 -10.67 -5.64 -17.72
C ASN A 61 -10.09 -6.46 -16.58
N ASP A 62 -10.30 -5.99 -15.35
CA ASP A 62 -9.98 -6.77 -14.16
C ASP A 62 -11.16 -7.70 -13.80
N ASP A 63 -11.66 -8.42 -14.80
CA ASP A 63 -12.68 -9.46 -14.64
C ASP A 63 -12.03 -10.84 -14.72
N LYS A 64 -12.75 -11.89 -14.31
CA LYS A 64 -12.22 -13.28 -14.34
C LYS A 64 -11.77 -13.73 -15.74
N ASN A 65 -12.22 -13.05 -16.79
CA ASN A 65 -11.92 -13.37 -18.18
C ASN A 65 -10.78 -12.52 -18.77
N ASN A 66 -10.23 -11.55 -18.02
CA ASN A 66 -9.11 -10.68 -18.44
C ASN A 66 -9.28 -10.11 -19.85
N THR A 67 -10.48 -9.63 -20.16
CA THR A 67 -10.81 -9.26 -21.54
C THR A 67 -10.10 -7.97 -21.95
N VAL A 68 -9.34 -8.01 -23.05
CA VAL A 68 -8.64 -6.84 -23.59
C VAL A 68 -9.66 -5.80 -24.06
N ILE A 69 -9.56 -4.58 -23.50
CA ILE A 69 -10.38 -3.43 -23.86
C ILE A 69 -9.79 -2.75 -25.10
N THR A 70 -8.48 -2.51 -25.07
CA THR A 70 -7.72 -1.85 -26.13
C THR A 70 -6.23 -2.19 -25.97
N SER A 71 -5.49 -2.11 -27.07
CA SER A 71 -4.04 -2.35 -27.12
C SER A 71 -3.36 -1.26 -27.94
N SER A 72 -2.11 -0.96 -27.60
CA SER A 72 -1.23 -0.09 -28.37
C SER A 72 -0.80 -0.68 -29.71
N GLY A 73 -0.89 -2.00 -29.86
CA GLY A 73 -0.10 -2.72 -30.85
C GLY A 73 1.39 -2.66 -30.53
N ILE A 74 2.23 -2.93 -31.55
CA ILE A 74 3.68 -3.00 -31.40
C ILE A 74 4.26 -1.60 -31.18
N ILE A 75 4.88 -1.40 -30.02
CA ILE A 75 5.61 -0.19 -29.67
C ILE A 75 7.12 -0.44 -29.83
N PRO A 76 7.86 0.43 -30.54
CA PRO A 76 9.31 0.32 -30.64
C PRO A 76 10.00 0.57 -29.30
N SER A 77 11.15 -0.07 -29.08
CA SER A 77 11.92 0.00 -27.82
C SER A 77 12.36 1.41 -27.40
N ASN A 78 12.42 2.35 -28.35
CA ASN A 78 12.78 3.75 -28.10
C ASN A 78 11.60 4.60 -27.59
N GLN A 79 10.37 4.10 -27.60
CA GLN A 79 9.18 4.80 -27.13
C GLN A 79 8.83 4.37 -25.71
N THR A 80 8.45 5.35 -24.88
CA THR A 80 8.21 5.18 -23.43
C THR A 80 6.79 5.49 -22.99
N PHE A 81 5.89 5.69 -23.96
CA PHE A 81 4.54 6.10 -23.68
C PHE A 81 3.54 5.54 -24.67
N TRP A 82 2.30 5.42 -24.23
CA TRP A 82 1.14 5.12 -25.06
C TRP A 82 -0.04 5.96 -24.59
N PHE A 83 -0.78 6.56 -25.52
CA PHE A 83 -1.95 7.36 -25.21
C PHE A 83 -3.24 6.55 -25.34
N VAL A 84 -4.03 6.53 -24.27
CA VAL A 84 -5.30 5.81 -24.18
C VAL A 84 -6.44 6.80 -24.09
N LYS A 85 -7.28 6.85 -25.13
CA LYS A 85 -8.53 7.61 -25.09
C LYS A 85 -9.65 6.74 -24.54
N VAL A 86 -10.15 7.07 -23.35
CA VAL A 86 -11.18 6.27 -22.69
C VAL A 86 -12.53 6.47 -23.37
N ASP A 87 -13.03 5.41 -24.00
CA ASP A 87 -14.34 5.42 -24.67
C ASP A 87 -15.47 5.09 -23.68
N LYS A 88 -16.56 5.86 -23.73
CA LYS A 88 -17.75 5.63 -22.90
C LYS A 88 -18.33 4.23 -23.10
N LYS A 89 -18.18 3.65 -24.29
CA LYS A 89 -18.70 2.29 -24.59
C LYS A 89 -18.05 1.20 -23.75
N TRP A 90 -16.79 1.38 -23.30
CA TRP A 90 -16.05 0.38 -22.53
C TRP A 90 -16.67 0.10 -21.15
N LEU A 91 -17.44 1.07 -20.64
CA LEU A 91 -18.13 1.00 -19.36
C LEU A 91 -19.41 0.16 -19.43
N ASN A 92 -19.92 -0.24 -20.60
CA ASN A 92 -21.09 -1.12 -20.73
C ASN A 92 -22.32 -0.66 -19.90
N LYS A 93 -22.61 0.65 -19.88
CA LYS A 93 -23.67 1.29 -19.06
C LYS A 93 -23.44 1.25 -17.53
N GLN A 94 -22.26 0.83 -17.07
CA GLN A 94 -21.84 0.96 -15.69
C GLN A 94 -21.28 2.37 -15.44
N ASP A 95 -21.38 2.85 -14.20
CA ASP A 95 -20.78 4.13 -13.82
C ASP A 95 -19.27 4.05 -13.70
N ASN A 96 -18.76 2.89 -13.27
CA ASN A 96 -17.34 2.64 -13.11
C ASN A 96 -16.98 1.20 -13.50
N LYS A 97 -15.72 0.98 -13.85
CA LYS A 97 -15.18 -0.32 -14.23
C LYS A 97 -13.69 -0.38 -13.93
N THR A 98 -13.24 -1.45 -13.27
CA THR A 98 -11.81 -1.66 -13.01
C THR A 98 -11.15 -2.28 -14.22
N ALA A 99 -10.00 -1.73 -14.58
CA ALA A 99 -9.11 -2.21 -15.61
C ALA A 99 -7.68 -2.23 -15.09
N ARG A 100 -6.76 -2.88 -15.81
CA ARG A 100 -5.34 -2.90 -15.47
C ARG A 100 -4.49 -2.82 -16.72
N ILE A 101 -3.29 -2.27 -16.57
CA ILE A 101 -2.30 -2.27 -17.64
C ILE A 101 -1.63 -3.63 -17.69
N VAL A 102 -1.45 -4.16 -18.89
CA VAL A 102 -0.70 -5.38 -19.14
C VAL A 102 0.34 -5.09 -20.21
N ILE A 103 1.57 -5.54 -19.98
CA ILE A 103 2.69 -5.36 -20.90
C ILE A 103 3.19 -6.74 -21.31
N ALA A 104 3.28 -6.98 -22.61
CA ALA A 104 3.78 -8.23 -23.18
C ALA A 104 4.94 -7.96 -24.15
N PRO A 105 6.08 -8.66 -24.00
CA PRO A 105 7.14 -8.64 -25.00
C PRO A 105 6.73 -9.46 -26.24
N GLN A 106 7.05 -8.95 -27.42
CA GLN A 106 6.66 -9.60 -28.69
C GLN A 106 7.60 -10.75 -29.11
N ASN A 107 8.84 -10.81 -28.60
CA ASN A 107 9.87 -11.73 -29.09
C ASN A 107 9.86 -13.15 -28.50
N GLY A 108 8.69 -13.61 -28.05
CA GLY A 108 8.46 -15.05 -27.89
C GLY A 108 8.87 -15.58 -26.53
N GLU A 109 8.00 -15.36 -25.56
CA GLU A 109 7.66 -16.30 -24.50
C GLU A 109 6.41 -15.74 -23.81
N GLN A 110 5.23 -16.33 -24.05
CA GLN A 110 3.97 -15.90 -23.41
C GLN A 110 4.01 -15.97 -21.87
N THR A 111 5.10 -16.48 -21.29
CA THR A 111 5.42 -16.55 -19.87
C THR A 111 5.92 -15.24 -19.27
N LYS A 112 6.15 -14.18 -20.07
CA LYS A 112 6.69 -12.88 -19.61
C LYS A 112 5.68 -11.72 -19.69
N VAL A 113 4.41 -11.99 -19.45
CA VAL A 113 3.40 -10.93 -19.34
C VAL A 113 3.53 -10.23 -17.98
N GLN A 114 3.80 -8.93 -17.99
CA GLN A 114 3.84 -8.11 -16.79
C GLN A 114 2.46 -7.49 -16.55
N VAL A 115 1.91 -7.73 -15.37
CA VAL A 115 0.67 -7.09 -14.92
C VAL A 115 1.02 -5.81 -14.15
N GLY A 116 0.52 -4.70 -14.66
CA GLY A 116 0.69 -3.36 -14.10
C GLY A 116 -0.40 -2.99 -13.09
N PRO A 117 -0.50 -1.69 -12.74
CA PRO A 117 -1.42 -1.20 -11.74
C PRO A 117 -2.88 -1.21 -12.21
N GLU A 118 -3.78 -1.33 -11.24
CA GLU A 118 -5.22 -1.19 -11.42
C GLU A 118 -5.62 0.28 -11.60
N ILE A 119 -6.57 0.49 -12.51
CA ILE A 119 -7.14 1.76 -12.93
C ILE A 119 -8.65 1.66 -12.83
N LEU A 120 -9.28 2.65 -12.21
CA LEU A 120 -10.73 2.79 -12.24
C LEU A 120 -11.15 3.66 -13.43
N LEU A 121 -11.80 3.05 -14.41
CA LEU A 121 -12.49 3.76 -15.49
C LEU A 121 -13.83 4.28 -14.96
N SER A 122 -14.20 5.51 -15.28
CA SER A 122 -15.44 6.14 -14.81
C SER A 122 -16.18 6.87 -15.92
N SER A 123 -17.52 6.88 -15.88
CA SER A 123 -18.38 7.59 -16.84
C SER A 123 -18.21 9.10 -16.76
N THR A 124 -17.97 9.61 -15.56
CA THR A 124 -17.73 11.01 -15.24
C THR A 124 -16.71 11.13 -14.11
N PHE A 125 -15.96 12.24 -14.09
CA PHE A 125 -15.34 12.67 -12.84
C PHE A 125 -16.46 13.26 -11.99
N TYR A 126 -17.03 12.47 -11.08
CA TYR A 126 -17.41 13.09 -9.83
C TYR A 126 -16.08 13.54 -9.25
N TRP A 127 -15.88 14.85 -9.17
CA TRP A 127 -15.09 15.42 -8.10
C TRP A 127 -15.79 14.95 -6.82
N MET A 128 -15.53 13.71 -6.42
CA MET A 128 -15.44 13.46 -5.01
C MET A 128 -14.36 14.46 -4.63
N HIS A 129 -14.77 15.54 -3.95
CA HIS A 129 -13.93 16.13 -2.95
C HIS A 129 -13.43 14.93 -2.13
N VAL A 130 -12.34 14.33 -2.60
CA VAL A 130 -11.22 14.08 -1.75
C VAL A 130 -11.00 15.47 -1.18
N ILE A 131 -11.72 15.76 -0.08
CA ILE A 131 -11.08 16.37 1.05
C ILE A 131 -9.76 15.64 1.03
N ASP A 132 -8.70 16.35 0.65
CA ASP A 132 -7.39 15.98 1.07
C ASP A 132 -7.57 15.69 2.56
N LYS A 133 -7.85 14.43 2.89
CA LYS A 133 -7.06 13.81 3.90
C LYS A 133 -5.70 14.02 3.27
N PRO A 134 -4.87 14.97 3.75
CA PRO A 134 -3.47 14.73 3.58
C PRO A 134 -3.35 13.28 4.02
N THR A 135 -3.01 12.40 3.08
CA THR A 135 -2.14 11.31 3.44
C THR A 135 -1.05 12.04 4.18
N PHE A 136 -1.17 12.06 5.51
CA PHE A 136 -0.05 12.31 6.38
C PHE A 136 0.94 11.30 5.85
N ASP A 137 1.80 11.78 4.95
CA ASP A 137 2.94 11.06 4.47
C ASP A 137 3.54 10.51 5.75
N TYR A 138 3.58 9.20 5.79
CA TYR A 138 3.74 8.44 7.02
C TYR A 138 5.13 8.71 7.54
N ASN A 139 5.31 9.84 8.23
CA ASN A 139 6.60 10.29 8.68
C ASN A 139 6.96 9.35 9.83
N PRO A 140 7.99 8.52 9.70
CA PRO A 140 8.36 7.59 10.76
C PRO A 140 8.70 8.31 12.08
N ILE A 141 9.00 9.62 12.01
CA ILE A 141 9.20 10.50 13.16
C ILE A 141 7.89 10.72 13.93
N ASP A 142 6.75 10.87 13.24
CA ASP A 142 5.45 11.19 13.87
C ASP A 142 4.90 10.02 14.68
N LYS A 143 5.18 8.77 14.28
CA LYS A 143 4.82 7.60 15.10
C LYS A 143 5.56 7.55 16.42
N ARG A 144 6.88 7.77 16.39
CA ARG A 144 7.71 7.71 17.59
C ARG A 144 7.34 8.85 18.54
N LEU A 145 7.04 10.02 17.99
CA LEU A 145 6.56 11.17 18.75
C LEU A 145 5.15 10.92 19.33
N ALA A 146 4.21 10.38 18.53
CA ALA A 146 2.85 10.07 18.98
C ALA A 146 2.83 8.99 20.08
N ILE A 147 3.66 7.95 19.94
CA ILE A 147 3.84 6.93 21.00
C ILE A 147 4.43 7.59 22.25
N GLY A 148 5.44 8.45 22.11
CA GLY A 148 6.05 9.17 23.23
C GLY A 148 5.05 10.06 23.99
N ILE A 149 4.24 10.84 23.26
CA ILE A 149 3.21 11.72 23.85
C ILE A 149 2.11 10.87 24.51
N SER A 150 1.70 9.77 23.89
CA SER A 150 0.69 8.86 24.44
C SER A 150 1.14 8.25 25.77
N VAL A 151 2.38 7.74 25.83
CA VAL A 151 2.98 7.18 27.05
C VAL A 151 3.16 8.25 28.12
N GLY A 152 3.60 9.46 27.74
CA GLY A 152 3.72 10.60 28.65
C GLY A 152 2.38 10.95 29.30
N LEU A 153 1.32 11.08 28.49
CA LEU A 153 -0.04 11.36 28.97
C LEU A 153 -0.57 10.26 29.88
N THR A 154 -0.39 8.99 29.54
CA THR A 154 -0.82 7.88 30.40
C THR A 154 -0.08 7.90 31.74
N CYS A 155 1.21 8.19 31.74
CA CYS A 155 2.01 8.31 32.96
C CYS A 155 1.53 9.48 33.84
N SER A 156 1.24 10.64 33.24
CA SER A 156 0.68 11.79 33.96
C SER A 156 -0.69 11.50 34.58
N ILE A 157 -1.58 10.82 33.85
CA ILE A 157 -2.90 10.42 34.36
C ILE A 157 -2.76 9.46 35.54
N LEU A 158 -1.86 8.46 35.44
CA LEU A 158 -1.60 7.52 36.52
C LEU A 158 -1.04 8.21 37.77
N LEU A 159 -0.12 9.18 37.61
CA LEU A 159 0.40 9.97 38.71
C LEU A 159 -0.70 10.74 39.44
N VAL A 160 -1.59 11.40 38.70
CA VAL A 160 -2.72 12.14 39.29
C VAL A 160 -3.67 11.19 40.04
N LEU A 161 -3.96 10.01 39.48
CA LEU A 161 -4.78 8.99 40.14
C LEU A 161 -4.14 8.48 41.44
N LEU A 162 -2.83 8.21 41.44
CA LEU A 162 -2.11 7.77 42.63
C LEU A 162 -2.13 8.83 43.74
N ILE A 163 -1.90 10.10 43.40
CA ILE A 163 -2.01 11.23 44.33
C ILE A 163 -3.44 11.32 44.89
N HIS A 164 -4.45 11.14 44.05
CA HIS A 164 -5.85 11.19 44.47
C HIS A 164 -6.22 10.05 45.43
N ILE A 165 -5.74 8.83 45.15
CA ILE A 165 -5.97 7.67 46.03
C ILE A 165 -5.27 7.86 47.38
N SER A 166 -4.01 8.30 47.38
CA SER A 166 -3.25 8.55 48.62
C SER A 166 -3.89 9.65 49.49
N THR A 167 -4.35 10.74 48.87
CA THR A 167 -5.07 11.80 49.58
C THR A 167 -6.44 11.36 50.09
N ARG A 168 -7.12 10.41 49.42
CA ARG A 168 -8.37 9.84 49.91
C ARG A 168 -8.16 8.96 51.14
N GLU A 169 -7.12 8.13 51.17
CA GLU A 169 -6.82 7.26 52.31
C GLU A 169 -6.39 8.06 53.54
N THR A 170 -5.53 9.06 53.38
CA THR A 170 -5.13 9.96 54.48
C THR A 170 -6.34 10.68 55.10
N ARG A 171 -7.31 11.12 54.30
CA ARG A 171 -8.57 11.70 54.82
C ARG A 171 -9.39 10.69 55.61
N LYS A 172 -9.49 9.43 55.17
CA LYS A 172 -10.20 8.38 55.93
C LYS A 172 -9.56 8.12 57.29
N ILE A 173 -8.22 8.03 57.33
CA ILE A 173 -7.47 7.85 58.58
C ILE A 173 -7.75 9.00 59.54
N LEU A 174 -7.70 10.25 59.06
CA LEU A 174 -7.92 11.44 59.88
C LEU A 174 -9.36 11.54 60.42
N VAL A 175 -10.36 11.11 59.63
CA VAL A 175 -11.77 11.03 60.08
C VAL A 175 -11.94 9.95 61.15
N ASN A 176 -11.30 8.79 61.00
CA ASN A 176 -11.36 7.72 61.99
C ASN A 176 -10.66 8.11 63.30
N ASP A 177 -9.48 8.75 63.25
CA ASP A 177 -8.80 9.25 64.45
C ASP A 177 -9.66 10.29 65.20
N ARG A 178 -10.31 11.21 64.48
CA ARG A 178 -11.24 12.18 65.07
C ARG A 178 -12.44 11.50 65.74
N ARG A 179 -13.03 10.46 65.15
CA ARG A 179 -14.13 9.70 65.77
C ARG A 179 -13.67 8.99 67.04
N ASN A 180 -12.51 8.34 67.03
CA ASN A 180 -11.97 7.63 68.19
C ASN A 180 -11.69 8.59 69.37
N LYS A 181 -11.17 9.79 69.08
CA LYS A 181 -11.02 10.84 70.10
C LYS A 181 -12.38 11.29 70.67
N LEU A 182 -13.38 11.49 69.82
CA LEU A 182 -14.73 11.90 70.28
C LEU A 182 -15.45 10.81 71.09
N SER A 183 -15.28 9.52 70.77
CA SER A 183 -15.88 8.44 71.56
C SER A 183 -15.27 8.32 72.96
N LEU A 184 -13.97 8.63 73.12
CA LEU A 184 -13.31 8.71 74.43
C LEU A 184 -13.92 9.80 75.33
N TYR A 185 -14.33 10.93 74.76
CA TYR A 185 -15.00 12.00 75.53
C TYR A 185 -16.45 11.69 75.90
N ARG A 186 -17.10 10.73 75.23
CA ARG A 186 -18.52 10.39 75.46
C ARG A 186 -18.72 9.27 76.48
N GLY A 187 -17.66 8.53 76.84
CA GLY A 187 -17.68 7.42 77.79
C GLY A 187 -17.24 7.78 79.22
N ARG A 188 -17.14 9.07 79.54
CA ARG A 188 -16.88 9.63 80.87
C ARG A 188 -18.03 10.51 81.28
#